data_AF-A0A936HZZ6-F1
#
_entry.id   AF-A0A936HZZ6-F1
#
_cell.length_a   1.000
_cell.length_b   1.000
_cell.length_c   1.000
_cell.angle_alpha   90.00
_cell.angle_beta   90.00
_cell.angle_gamma   90.00
#
_symmetry.space_group_name_H-M   'P 1'
#
loop_
_entity.id
_entity.type
_entity.pdbx_description
1 polymer ?
#
loop_
_entity_poly.entity_id
_entity_poly.type
_entity_poly.pdbx_seq_one_letter_code
_entity_poly.pdbx_strand_id
1 'polypeptide(L)'
;MANCTGVLGTNVCDDNVPSTGSGNEDDRANWQHMTTFTMGLGLDGTLISSPSYRTDQCVAKTVSSATWLANVVTVTTSAAHGFLVNQTVTLSGGSVAAYRGQFRIASVPSATTFTFALTTNPGVGVFGAGTATLCPDFVRLRDGTINWPVPVADSATALDDLWHAAVNGRGQYFSASNPDTVVSSLAEALAGINARVAAAAAAATSNLEPVAGDNFAYTAKYKTQAWTGDLEAREINLDTGAVSGTVIWSAQSKLDEMTKTACDNRSIKLYRAGATDNLVDFKWSSYACDASGAPTGAAVTTLDLAEQAHFGAANVALLSQYPNYGTGAGVTVDQRTPAAGANLVNYLRGQRGKEGFSSGPPVTNTDLDKLYRTREHVLGDIVNAQPVFVKGPFAEYDDAGYSLYKSTEASRMPIVYASANDGMLHAIKAGTSIIDPDGGKEAWAFMPSMVLPNLYRLASEGYAAEHVYSVDGTPVVGDVYNPDTSTWRTILVSGMNKGGRGYFALDITDPEAPVALWEFKHDAGNCVTVDATSKAPATDEYTDCHIGYSFNNPIISKLRARTAAGWCSSPPAITTSIRPRRLAMASGTSMC
;
A
#
# COMPACT_ATOMS: atom_id res chain seq x y z
N MET A 1 -51.40 -5.74 -28.06
CA MET A 1 -50.47 -6.88 -28.14
C MET A 1 -50.27 -7.23 -29.61
N ALA A 2 -49.19 -6.76 -30.25
CA ALA A 2 -48.96 -6.97 -31.69
C ALA A 2 -47.46 -6.97 -32.10
N ASN A 3 -46.51 -7.18 -31.18
CA ASN A 3 -45.07 -7.22 -31.52
C ASN A 3 -44.37 -8.56 -31.17
N CYS A 4 -45.12 -9.63 -30.91
CA CYS A 4 -44.59 -10.88 -30.38
C CYS A 4 -43.90 -11.79 -31.41
N THR A 5 -43.66 -11.35 -32.64
CA THR A 5 -43.08 -12.18 -33.70
C THR A 5 -41.69 -11.66 -34.05
N GLY A 6 -40.66 -12.45 -33.73
CA GLY A 6 -39.28 -12.11 -34.06
C GLY A 6 -39.02 -12.13 -35.57
N VAL A 7 -37.87 -11.61 -36.00
CA VAL A 7 -37.43 -11.56 -37.42
C VAL A 7 -37.46 -12.92 -38.13
N LEU A 8 -37.42 -14.03 -37.38
CA LEU A 8 -37.47 -15.40 -37.88
C LEU A 8 -38.88 -16.02 -37.90
N GLY A 9 -39.93 -15.24 -37.62
CA GLY A 9 -41.32 -15.73 -37.61
C GLY A 9 -41.74 -16.50 -36.35
N THR A 10 -40.82 -16.69 -35.40
CA THR A 10 -41.08 -17.35 -34.12
C THR A 10 -41.74 -16.41 -33.12
N ASN A 11 -42.69 -16.93 -32.33
CA ASN A 11 -43.25 -16.22 -31.18
C ASN A 11 -42.16 -16.06 -30.12
N VAL A 12 -41.85 -14.82 -29.76
CA VAL A 12 -40.84 -14.47 -28.74
C VAL A 12 -41.47 -14.08 -27.41
N CYS A 13 -42.80 -14.08 -27.32
CA CYS A 13 -43.55 -13.81 -26.08
C CYS A 13 -43.88 -15.10 -25.29
N ASP A 14 -43.50 -16.27 -25.81
CA ASP A 14 -43.66 -17.51 -25.07
C ASP A 14 -42.53 -17.65 -24.05
N ASP A 15 -42.90 -17.64 -22.77
CA ASP A 15 -42.03 -17.89 -21.63
C ASP A 15 -41.52 -19.34 -21.67
N ASN A 16 -40.33 -19.53 -22.24
CA ASN A 16 -39.72 -20.84 -22.51
C ASN A 16 -38.27 -20.96 -22.02
N VAL A 17 -37.88 -20.17 -21.01
CA VAL A 17 -36.54 -20.25 -20.42
C VAL A 17 -36.36 -21.61 -19.71
N PRO A 18 -35.31 -22.39 -20.03
CA PRO A 18 -35.06 -23.66 -19.35
C PRO A 18 -34.76 -23.41 -17.87
N SER A 19 -35.57 -23.97 -16.96
CA SER A 19 -35.27 -23.95 -15.53
C SER A 19 -33.95 -24.66 -15.26
N THR A 20 -33.04 -24.03 -14.52
CA THR A 20 -31.77 -24.66 -14.15
C THR A 20 -31.87 -25.20 -12.73
N GLY A 21 -31.72 -26.52 -12.54
CA GLY A 21 -31.55 -27.13 -11.21
C GLY A 21 -32.85 -27.51 -10.48
N SER A 22 -32.71 -28.01 -9.25
CA SER A 22 -33.80 -28.55 -8.41
C SER A 22 -33.74 -28.13 -6.94
N GLY A 23 -32.78 -27.29 -6.54
CA GLY A 23 -32.69 -26.65 -5.22
C GLY A 23 -33.58 -25.40 -5.12
N ASN A 24 -33.83 -24.89 -3.91
CA ASN A 24 -34.65 -23.67 -3.74
C ASN A 24 -33.92 -22.42 -4.26
N GLU A 25 -32.58 -22.49 -4.26
CA GLU A 25 -31.64 -21.49 -4.74
C GLU A 25 -31.49 -21.45 -6.26
N ASP A 26 -31.98 -22.49 -6.94
CA ASP A 26 -31.83 -22.68 -8.37
C ASP A 26 -32.89 -21.84 -9.13
N ASP A 27 -32.51 -21.25 -10.26
CA ASP A 27 -33.40 -20.41 -11.07
C ASP A 27 -34.43 -21.27 -11.81
N ARG A 28 -35.67 -21.22 -11.31
CA ARG A 28 -36.81 -21.99 -11.83
C ARG A 28 -37.80 -21.13 -12.61
N ALA A 29 -37.48 -19.85 -12.83
CA ALA A 29 -38.30 -18.98 -13.66
C ALA A 29 -38.28 -19.50 -15.09
N ASN A 30 -39.46 -19.72 -15.66
CA ASN A 30 -39.62 -20.13 -17.05
C ASN A 30 -39.91 -18.93 -17.97
N TRP A 31 -39.99 -17.71 -17.43
CA TRP A 31 -40.24 -16.47 -18.16
C TRP A 31 -38.96 -15.74 -18.60
N GLN A 32 -39.06 -14.96 -19.68
CA GLN A 32 -37.93 -14.18 -20.18
C GLN A 32 -37.52 -13.07 -19.20
N HIS A 33 -36.26 -13.07 -18.77
CA HIS A 33 -35.67 -11.97 -18.01
C HIS A 33 -35.31 -10.78 -18.92
N MET A 34 -35.51 -9.54 -18.46
CA MET A 34 -35.17 -8.32 -19.20
C MET A 34 -33.71 -8.27 -19.69
N THR A 35 -33.52 -7.68 -20.87
CA THR A 35 -32.21 -7.32 -21.42
C THR A 35 -31.40 -6.45 -20.45
N THR A 36 -30.27 -6.98 -19.97
CA THR A 36 -29.36 -6.27 -19.06
C THR A 36 -28.44 -5.32 -19.85
N PHE A 37 -28.37 -4.06 -19.44
CA PHE A 37 -27.29 -3.15 -19.86
C PHE A 37 -26.17 -3.22 -18.84
N THR A 38 -25.14 -4.00 -19.13
CA THR A 38 -23.93 -4.05 -18.30
C THR A 38 -23.02 -2.87 -18.65
N MET A 39 -22.92 -1.90 -17.75
CA MET A 39 -21.86 -0.88 -17.82
C MET A 39 -20.61 -1.42 -17.15
N GLY A 40 -19.66 -1.93 -17.94
CA GLY A 40 -18.34 -2.30 -17.47
C GLY A 40 -17.51 -1.05 -17.17
N LEU A 41 -17.39 -0.68 -15.90
CA LEU A 41 -16.40 0.31 -15.46
C LEU A 41 -15.07 -0.43 -15.33
N GLY A 42 -14.26 -0.40 -16.40
CA GLY A 42 -13.01 -1.15 -16.52
C GLY A 42 -12.06 -0.89 -15.36
N LEU A 43 -11.91 -1.89 -14.49
CA LEU A 43 -10.91 -1.96 -13.44
C LEU A 43 -10.43 -3.40 -13.35
N ASP A 44 -9.12 -3.60 -13.27
CA ASP A 44 -8.53 -4.91 -12.99
C ASP A 44 -8.84 -5.29 -11.54
N GLY A 45 -9.62 -6.36 -11.36
CA GLY A 45 -9.97 -6.89 -10.05
C GLY A 45 -10.56 -8.29 -10.18
N THR A 46 -9.98 -9.25 -9.46
CA THR A 46 -10.50 -10.61 -9.41
C THR A 46 -11.79 -10.63 -8.59
N LEU A 47 -12.92 -11.01 -9.21
CA LEU A 47 -14.12 -11.39 -8.46
C LEU A 47 -13.76 -12.61 -7.60
N ILE A 48 -13.81 -12.46 -6.27
CA ILE A 48 -13.52 -13.58 -5.35
C ILE A 48 -14.65 -14.60 -5.47
N SER A 49 -14.45 -15.63 -6.30
CA SER A 49 -15.33 -16.78 -6.37
C SER A 49 -15.13 -17.64 -5.12
N SER A 50 -16.15 -17.80 -4.27
CA SER A 50 -16.15 -18.85 -3.25
C SER A 50 -16.52 -20.18 -3.94
N PRO A 51 -15.61 -21.16 -4.02
CA PRO A 51 -15.90 -22.47 -4.61
C PRO A 51 -16.93 -23.27 -3.80
N SER A 52 -17.11 -22.93 -2.51
CA SER A 52 -17.99 -23.60 -1.56
C SER A 52 -19.38 -22.95 -1.43
N TYR A 53 -19.75 -22.06 -2.35
CA TYR A 53 -20.93 -21.19 -2.19
C TYR A 53 -22.26 -21.91 -1.96
N ARG A 54 -22.44 -23.11 -2.52
CA ARG A 54 -23.61 -23.96 -2.26
C ARG A 54 -23.69 -24.44 -0.80
N THR A 55 -22.57 -24.42 -0.08
CA THR A 55 -22.43 -24.88 1.31
C THR A 55 -22.25 -23.76 2.34
N ASP A 56 -22.14 -22.48 1.92
CA ASP A 56 -21.93 -21.35 2.82
C ASP A 56 -23.09 -21.22 3.82
N GLN A 57 -22.80 -20.89 5.09
CA GLN A 57 -23.80 -20.81 6.17
C GLN A 57 -23.91 -19.38 6.70
N CYS A 58 -25.04 -19.06 7.34
CA CYS A 58 -25.18 -17.81 8.09
C CYS A 58 -24.10 -17.71 9.18
N VAL A 59 -23.49 -16.54 9.30
CA VAL A 59 -22.49 -16.26 10.34
C VAL A 59 -23.17 -15.48 11.47
N ALA A 60 -23.41 -16.14 12.59
CA ALA A 60 -23.94 -15.52 13.81
C ALA A 60 -22.81 -15.21 14.80
N LYS A 61 -22.84 -14.01 15.39
CA LYS A 61 -21.88 -13.54 16.39
C LYS A 61 -22.62 -13.00 17.59
N THR A 62 -22.20 -13.41 18.79
CA THR A 62 -22.79 -12.90 20.04
C THR A 62 -22.43 -11.43 20.24
N VAL A 63 -23.44 -10.61 20.48
CA VAL A 63 -23.32 -9.18 20.77
C VAL A 63 -23.16 -9.01 22.28
N SER A 64 -22.12 -8.30 22.69
CA SER A 64 -21.82 -7.96 24.08
C SER A 64 -22.42 -6.61 24.49
N SER A 65 -22.49 -5.64 23.58
CA SER A 65 -23.13 -4.34 23.82
C SER A 65 -23.51 -3.64 22.51
N ALA A 66 -24.44 -2.67 22.60
CA ALA A 66 -24.64 -1.67 21.56
C ALA A 66 -24.90 -0.30 22.19
N THR A 67 -24.23 0.73 21.69
CA THR A 67 -24.31 2.11 22.19
C THR A 67 -24.68 3.07 21.08
N TRP A 68 -25.61 3.99 21.35
CA TRP A 68 -26.01 5.02 20.42
C TRP A 68 -25.38 6.37 20.78
N LEU A 69 -24.73 7.02 19.81
CA LEU A 69 -24.20 8.36 19.92
C LEU A 69 -24.34 9.09 18.58
N ALA A 70 -24.93 10.28 18.58
CA ALA A 70 -24.99 11.18 17.42
C ALA A 70 -25.46 10.48 16.12
N ASN A 71 -26.61 9.80 16.18
CA ASN A 71 -27.21 9.04 15.06
C ASN A 71 -26.47 7.77 14.62
N VAL A 72 -25.45 7.33 15.36
CA VAL A 72 -24.69 6.10 15.07
C VAL A 72 -24.83 5.13 16.22
N VAL A 73 -25.13 3.87 15.90
CA VAL A 73 -25.04 2.76 16.83
C VAL A 73 -23.73 2.04 16.63
N THR A 74 -22.95 1.89 17.68
CA THR A 74 -21.76 1.04 17.72
C THR A 74 -22.12 -0.27 18.42
N VAL A 75 -22.01 -1.38 17.70
CA VAL A 75 -22.22 -2.73 18.21
C VAL A 75 -20.86 -3.34 18.54
N THR A 76 -20.76 -3.97 19.71
CA THR A 76 -19.59 -4.76 20.12
C THR A 76 -19.97 -6.24 20.17
N THR A 77 -19.17 -7.10 19.57
CA THR A 77 -19.30 -8.56 19.65
C THR A 77 -18.34 -9.15 20.67
N SER A 78 -18.68 -10.32 21.23
CA SER A 78 -17.84 -10.99 22.25
C SER A 78 -16.57 -11.63 21.67
N ALA A 79 -16.47 -11.76 20.34
CA ALA A 79 -15.34 -12.30 19.60
C ALA A 79 -15.24 -11.62 18.24
N ALA A 80 -14.13 -11.83 17.54
CA ALA A 80 -13.93 -11.25 16.21
C ALA A 80 -15.06 -11.67 15.25
N HIS A 81 -15.72 -10.68 14.65
CA HIS A 81 -16.93 -10.92 13.88
C HIS A 81 -16.68 -11.23 12.41
N GLY A 82 -15.62 -10.68 11.81
CA GLY A 82 -15.29 -10.89 10.39
C GLY A 82 -16.25 -10.22 9.39
N PHE A 83 -17.30 -9.55 9.87
CA PHE A 83 -18.16 -8.71 9.05
C PHE A 83 -17.41 -7.54 8.39
N LEU A 84 -17.90 -7.12 7.22
CA LEU A 84 -17.36 -6.06 6.38
C LEU A 84 -18.38 -4.91 6.24
N VAL A 85 -17.88 -3.74 5.87
CA VAL A 85 -18.71 -2.57 5.52
C VAL A 85 -19.67 -2.93 4.37
N ASN A 86 -20.86 -2.34 4.38
CA ASN A 86 -21.97 -2.57 3.44
C ASN A 86 -22.64 -3.95 3.52
N GLN A 87 -22.24 -4.83 4.42
CA GLN A 87 -23.00 -6.04 4.72
C GLN A 87 -24.23 -5.70 5.57
N THR A 88 -25.34 -6.38 5.30
CA THR A 88 -26.56 -6.27 6.12
C THR A 88 -26.56 -7.35 7.18
N VAL A 89 -26.52 -6.95 8.45
CA VAL A 89 -26.62 -7.86 9.59
C VAL A 89 -27.99 -7.76 10.23
N THR A 90 -28.54 -8.91 10.63
CA THR A 90 -29.76 -8.98 11.43
C THR A 90 -29.37 -9.01 12.90
N LEU A 91 -29.77 -7.96 13.64
CA LEU A 91 -29.63 -7.90 15.08
C LEU A 91 -30.90 -8.44 15.76
N SER A 92 -30.71 -9.43 16.63
CA SER A 92 -31.75 -10.04 17.44
C SER A 92 -31.34 -10.13 18.91
N GLY A 93 -32.32 -10.10 19.81
CA GLY A 93 -32.08 -10.04 21.26
C GLY A 93 -32.05 -8.60 21.81
N GLY A 94 -31.60 -8.45 23.05
CA GLY A 94 -31.59 -7.15 23.75
C GLY A 94 -32.97 -6.61 24.15
N SER A 95 -33.00 -5.75 25.18
CA SER A 95 -34.24 -5.18 25.73
C SER A 95 -34.80 -4.01 24.90
N VAL A 96 -33.95 -3.29 24.17
CA VAL A 96 -34.33 -2.10 23.40
C VAL A 96 -34.75 -2.48 21.98
N ALA A 97 -36.01 -2.19 21.63
CA ALA A 97 -36.59 -2.57 20.35
C ALA A 97 -35.92 -1.93 19.13
N ALA A 98 -35.46 -0.68 19.27
CA ALA A 98 -34.84 0.08 18.19
C ALA A 98 -33.48 -0.46 17.72
N TYR A 99 -32.85 -1.34 18.50
CA TYR A 99 -31.62 -2.03 18.10
C TYR A 99 -31.87 -3.38 17.40
N ARG A 100 -33.13 -3.83 17.30
CA ARG A 100 -33.48 -5.09 16.63
C ARG A 100 -33.92 -4.83 15.20
N GLY A 101 -33.52 -5.71 14.28
CA GLY A 101 -33.85 -5.58 12.86
C GLY A 101 -32.63 -5.77 11.96
N GLN A 102 -32.82 -5.48 10.69
CA GLN A 102 -31.74 -5.52 9.70
C GLN A 102 -31.09 -4.15 9.60
N PHE A 103 -29.77 -4.12 9.76
CA PHE A 103 -28.98 -2.91 9.68
C PHE A 103 -27.79 -3.13 8.76
N ARG A 104 -27.53 -2.17 7.89
CA ARG A 104 -26.34 -2.17 7.04
C ARG A 104 -25.15 -1.63 7.83
N ILE A 105 -24.04 -2.35 7.79
CA ILE A 105 -22.81 -1.94 8.46
C ILE A 105 -22.24 -0.72 7.74
N ALA A 106 -22.19 0.41 8.45
CA ALA A 106 -21.64 1.68 7.99
C ALA A 106 -20.12 1.73 8.13
N SER A 107 -19.56 1.15 9.20
CA SER A 107 -18.11 1.01 9.38
C SER A 107 -17.77 -0.18 10.28
N VAL A 108 -16.51 -0.64 10.22
CA VAL A 108 -15.96 -1.67 11.11
C VAL A 108 -14.76 -1.07 11.85
N PRO A 109 -14.98 -0.39 12.99
CA PRO A 109 -13.90 0.29 13.70
C PRO A 109 -12.84 -0.65 14.32
N SER A 110 -13.19 -1.91 14.58
CA SER A 110 -12.25 -2.93 15.08
C SER A 110 -12.73 -4.34 14.72
N ALA A 111 -11.92 -5.38 15.00
CA ALA A 111 -12.32 -6.77 14.76
C ALA A 111 -13.56 -7.22 15.55
N THR A 112 -13.91 -6.51 16.63
CA THR A 112 -15.06 -6.80 17.51
C THR A 112 -16.11 -5.70 17.51
N THR A 113 -15.97 -4.66 16.69
CA THR A 113 -16.96 -3.57 16.65
C THR A 113 -17.34 -3.20 15.23
N PHE A 114 -18.63 -2.93 15.03
CA PHE A 114 -19.16 -2.38 13.79
C PHE A 114 -20.22 -1.32 14.09
N THR A 115 -20.48 -0.43 13.14
CA THR A 115 -21.47 0.65 13.32
C THR A 115 -22.57 0.61 12.27
N PHE A 116 -23.72 1.20 12.60
CA PHE A 116 -24.81 1.48 11.66
C PHE A 116 -25.54 2.77 12.05
N ALA A 117 -26.25 3.38 11.10
CA ALA A 117 -27.00 4.61 11.34
C ALA A 117 -28.36 4.32 12.00
N LEU A 118 -28.71 5.08 13.03
CA LEU A 118 -30.03 5.09 13.65
C LEU A 118 -30.39 6.54 14.00
N THR A 119 -31.33 7.14 13.28
CA THR A 119 -31.61 8.59 13.36
C THR A 119 -32.44 9.01 14.59
N THR A 120 -32.97 8.06 15.34
CA THR A 120 -33.78 8.33 16.54
C THR A 120 -33.06 7.76 17.75
N ASN A 121 -32.90 8.59 18.80
CA ASN A 121 -32.31 8.14 20.05
C ASN A 121 -33.15 6.97 20.62
N PRO A 122 -32.56 5.77 20.78
CA PRO A 122 -33.28 4.57 21.19
C PRO A 122 -33.59 4.52 22.70
N GLY A 123 -33.18 5.53 23.47
CA GLY A 123 -33.39 5.63 24.91
C GLY A 123 -32.26 4.98 25.74
N VAL A 124 -32.37 5.07 27.07
CA VAL A 124 -31.42 4.44 28.01
C VAL A 124 -31.68 2.94 28.11
N GLY A 125 -30.83 2.16 27.44
CA GLY A 125 -30.78 0.71 27.57
C GLY A 125 -29.55 0.13 26.88
N VAL A 126 -28.95 -0.89 27.49
CA VAL A 126 -27.85 -1.66 26.89
C VAL A 126 -28.46 -2.77 26.06
N PHE A 127 -28.01 -2.96 24.83
CA PHE A 127 -28.28 -4.22 24.11
C PHE A 127 -27.59 -5.33 24.91
N GLY A 128 -28.34 -6.03 25.77
CA GLY A 128 -27.86 -7.20 26.52
C GLY A 128 -27.53 -8.36 25.59
N ALA A 129 -27.51 -9.60 26.10
CA ALA A 129 -27.20 -10.78 25.31
C ALA A 129 -28.10 -10.87 24.05
N GLY A 130 -27.46 -10.78 22.88
CA GLY A 130 -28.09 -10.82 21.56
C GLY A 130 -27.13 -11.37 20.51
N THR A 131 -27.59 -11.43 19.26
CA THR A 131 -26.80 -11.95 18.14
C THR A 131 -26.86 -11.01 16.94
N ALA A 132 -25.72 -10.82 16.29
CA ALA A 132 -25.59 -10.22 14.98
C ALA A 132 -25.39 -11.35 13.97
N THR A 133 -26.34 -11.49 13.04
CA THR A 133 -26.34 -12.59 12.07
C THR A 133 -26.22 -12.03 10.66
N LEU A 134 -25.17 -12.44 9.95
CA LEU A 134 -25.02 -12.19 8.51
C LEU A 134 -25.50 -13.41 7.73
N CYS A 135 -26.54 -13.23 6.91
CA CYS A 135 -27.05 -14.25 6.01
C CYS A 135 -27.17 -13.65 4.60
N PRO A 136 -26.26 -13.98 3.66
CA PRO A 136 -26.41 -13.59 2.26
C PRO A 136 -27.74 -14.08 1.68
N ASP A 137 -28.34 -13.35 0.74
CA ASP A 137 -29.64 -13.71 0.16
C ASP A 137 -29.65 -15.08 -0.51
N PHE A 138 -28.52 -15.51 -1.09
CA PHE A 138 -28.36 -16.87 -1.61
C PHE A 138 -28.54 -17.95 -0.52
N VAL A 139 -27.96 -17.75 0.67
CA VAL A 139 -28.10 -18.67 1.81
C VAL A 139 -29.55 -18.67 2.29
N ARG A 140 -30.19 -17.49 2.32
CA ARG A 140 -31.59 -17.33 2.74
C ARG A 140 -32.57 -18.03 1.79
N LEU A 141 -32.31 -18.00 0.48
CA LEU A 141 -33.06 -18.71 -0.55
C LEU A 141 -32.88 -20.23 -0.44
N ARG A 142 -31.64 -20.70 -0.30
CA ARG A 142 -31.33 -22.12 -0.10
C ARG A 142 -32.04 -22.67 1.14
N ASP A 143 -31.97 -21.94 2.25
CA ASP A 143 -32.54 -22.34 3.53
C ASP A 143 -34.06 -22.09 3.62
N GLY A 144 -34.68 -21.57 2.54
CA GLY A 144 -36.14 -21.36 2.43
C GLY A 144 -36.71 -20.25 3.32
N THR A 145 -35.86 -19.37 3.84
CA THR A 145 -36.27 -18.23 4.69
C THR A 145 -36.77 -17.04 3.87
N ILE A 146 -36.42 -17.01 2.59
CA ILE A 146 -37.03 -16.17 1.54
C ILE A 146 -37.25 -17.03 0.31
N ASN A 147 -38.23 -16.66 -0.52
CA ASN A 147 -38.51 -17.33 -1.78
C ASN A 147 -38.38 -16.33 -2.92
N TRP A 148 -38.10 -16.84 -4.13
CA TRP A 148 -38.24 -16.06 -5.34
C TRP A 148 -39.67 -15.51 -5.45
N PRO A 149 -39.85 -14.18 -5.55
CA PRO A 149 -41.15 -13.58 -5.70
C PRO A 149 -41.76 -13.99 -7.04
N VAL A 150 -43.08 -14.20 -7.07
CA VAL A 150 -43.81 -14.41 -8.32
C VAL A 150 -44.05 -13.04 -8.96
N PRO A 151 -43.58 -12.78 -10.18
CA PRO A 151 -43.83 -11.51 -10.84
C PRO A 151 -45.33 -11.32 -11.09
N VAL A 152 -45.86 -10.17 -10.68
CA VAL A 152 -47.23 -9.73 -11.01
C VAL A 152 -47.12 -8.46 -11.81
N ALA A 153 -47.87 -8.36 -12.91
CA ALA A 153 -47.90 -7.19 -13.78
C ALA A 153 -48.17 -5.90 -12.96
N ASP A 154 -47.45 -4.83 -13.31
CA ASP A 154 -47.54 -3.50 -12.68
C ASP A 154 -47.31 -3.48 -11.16
N SER A 155 -46.53 -4.42 -10.63
CA SER A 155 -46.17 -4.48 -9.22
C SER A 155 -44.66 -4.47 -8.99
N ALA A 156 -44.24 -4.17 -7.77
CA ALA A 156 -42.82 -4.18 -7.39
C ALA A 156 -42.15 -5.55 -7.61
N THR A 157 -42.90 -6.66 -7.58
CA THR A 157 -42.35 -8.00 -7.84
C THR A 157 -41.99 -8.25 -9.31
N ALA A 158 -42.39 -7.36 -10.23
CA ALA A 158 -41.92 -7.37 -11.62
C ALA A 158 -40.55 -6.68 -11.80
N LEU A 159 -40.05 -5.97 -10.77
CA LEU A 159 -38.72 -5.32 -10.76
C LEU A 159 -37.63 -6.25 -10.21
N ASP A 160 -38.00 -7.42 -9.68
CA ASP A 160 -37.12 -8.35 -8.94
C ASP A 160 -36.22 -9.23 -9.83
N ASP A 161 -36.37 -9.22 -11.16
CA ASP A 161 -35.43 -9.89 -12.07
C ASP A 161 -34.00 -9.33 -11.97
N LEU A 162 -33.85 -8.05 -11.59
CA LEU A 162 -32.54 -7.43 -11.32
C LEU A 162 -31.96 -7.88 -9.97
N TRP A 163 -32.81 -8.20 -9.00
CA TRP A 163 -32.39 -8.85 -7.76
C TRP A 163 -31.94 -10.29 -8.03
N HIS A 164 -32.62 -11.02 -8.92
CA HIS A 164 -32.18 -12.35 -9.38
C HIS A 164 -30.77 -12.30 -10.01
N ALA A 165 -30.55 -11.36 -10.93
CA ALA A 165 -29.24 -11.16 -11.56
C ALA A 165 -28.13 -10.78 -10.55
N ALA A 166 -28.45 -9.94 -9.56
CA ALA A 166 -27.51 -9.56 -8.50
C ALA A 166 -27.19 -10.73 -7.56
N VAL A 167 -28.19 -11.53 -7.16
CA VAL A 167 -27.97 -12.73 -6.33
C VAL A 167 -27.11 -13.76 -7.08
N ASN A 168 -27.40 -13.99 -8.38
CA ASN A 168 -26.64 -14.91 -9.22
C ASN A 168 -25.22 -14.41 -9.54
N GLY A 169 -25.05 -13.10 -9.75
CA GLY A 169 -23.76 -12.45 -10.02
C GLY A 169 -22.96 -12.05 -8.78
N ARG A 170 -23.50 -12.28 -7.57
CA ARG A 170 -22.98 -11.74 -6.29
C ARG A 170 -22.80 -10.22 -6.28
N GLY A 171 -23.61 -9.52 -7.10
CA GLY A 171 -23.70 -8.07 -7.12
C GLY A 171 -24.59 -7.55 -6.01
N GLN A 172 -24.62 -6.23 -5.85
CA GLN A 172 -25.62 -5.55 -5.03
C GLN A 172 -26.74 -5.05 -5.93
N TYR A 173 -27.99 -5.29 -5.54
CA TYR A 173 -29.15 -4.68 -6.17
C TYR A 173 -29.60 -3.49 -5.34
N PHE A 174 -29.80 -2.36 -6.01
CA PHE A 174 -30.35 -1.15 -5.40
C PHE A 174 -31.66 -0.81 -6.13
N SER A 175 -32.79 -1.01 -5.46
CA SER A 175 -34.08 -0.53 -5.94
C SER A 175 -34.27 0.91 -5.44
N ALA A 176 -34.00 1.89 -6.30
CA ALA A 176 -34.18 3.30 -5.98
C ALA A 176 -35.51 3.80 -6.55
N SER A 177 -36.44 4.20 -5.67
CA SER A 177 -37.74 4.76 -6.06
C SER A 177 -37.75 6.29 -6.13
N ASN A 178 -36.63 6.94 -5.84
CA ASN A 178 -36.48 8.41 -5.94
C ASN A 178 -35.06 8.81 -6.41
N PRO A 179 -34.88 10.04 -6.90
CA PRO A 179 -33.59 10.50 -7.45
C PRO A 179 -32.45 10.51 -6.42
N ASP A 180 -32.74 10.84 -5.16
CA ASP A 180 -31.74 10.93 -4.10
C ASP A 180 -31.14 9.57 -3.77
N THR A 181 -31.97 8.51 -3.78
CA THR A 181 -31.53 7.13 -3.58
C THR A 181 -30.73 6.60 -4.77
N VAL A 182 -30.99 7.07 -6.00
CA VAL A 182 -30.13 6.76 -7.16
C VAL A 182 -28.76 7.39 -6.99
N VAL A 183 -28.70 8.68 -6.62
CA VAL A 183 -27.43 9.41 -6.42
C VAL A 183 -26.64 8.83 -5.25
N SER A 184 -27.29 8.54 -4.12
CA SER A 184 -26.63 7.94 -2.97
C SER A 184 -26.12 6.53 -3.28
N SER A 185 -26.92 5.69 -3.96
CA SER A 185 -26.50 4.32 -4.31
C SER A 185 -25.35 4.30 -5.31
N LEU A 186 -25.33 5.23 -6.28
CA LEU A 186 -24.22 5.36 -7.22
C LEU A 186 -22.95 5.89 -6.52
N ALA A 187 -23.09 6.91 -5.66
CA ALA A 187 -21.99 7.41 -4.84
C ALA A 187 -21.43 6.33 -3.89
N GLU A 188 -22.29 5.48 -3.34
CA GLU A 188 -21.92 4.35 -2.47
C GLU A 188 -21.26 3.21 -3.24
N ALA A 189 -21.72 2.89 -4.45
CA ALA A 189 -21.08 1.92 -5.33
C ALA A 189 -19.66 2.39 -5.71
N LEU A 190 -19.49 3.69 -5.99
CA LEU A 190 -18.19 4.32 -6.23
C LEU A 190 -17.33 4.38 -4.95
N ALA A 191 -17.92 4.65 -3.77
CA ALA A 191 -17.21 4.65 -2.49
C ALA A 191 -16.74 3.25 -2.06
N GLY A 192 -17.48 2.19 -2.40
CA GLY A 192 -17.07 0.80 -2.21
C GLY A 192 -15.94 0.35 -3.14
N ILE A 193 -15.67 1.10 -4.21
CA ILE A 193 -14.48 0.96 -5.05
C ILE A 193 -13.27 1.68 -4.41
N ASN A 194 -13.51 2.72 -3.60
CA ASN A 194 -12.48 3.65 -3.14
C ASN A 194 -11.53 3.08 -2.07
N ALA A 195 -11.95 2.24 -1.12
CA ALA A 195 -11.05 1.67 -0.10
C ALA A 195 -10.86 0.15 -0.29
N ARG A 196 -9.97 -0.25 -1.20
CA ARG A 196 -9.62 -1.65 -1.43
C ARG A 196 -8.19 -1.92 -1.00
N VAL A 197 -8.01 -2.99 -0.23
CA VAL A 197 -6.70 -3.59 -0.01
C VAL A 197 -6.39 -4.43 -1.24
N ALA A 198 -5.35 -4.04 -1.97
CA ALA A 198 -4.85 -4.77 -3.12
C ALA A 198 -3.47 -5.34 -2.80
N ALA A 199 -3.18 -6.53 -3.31
CA ALA A 199 -1.81 -7.01 -3.38
C ALA A 199 -1.10 -6.22 -4.49
N ALA A 200 0.09 -5.72 -4.19
CA ALA A 200 0.95 -5.06 -5.16
C ALA A 200 2.08 -5.97 -5.60
N ALA A 201 2.51 -5.74 -6.84
CA ALA A 201 3.66 -6.35 -7.50
C ALA A 201 3.78 -7.88 -7.33
N ALA A 202 4.82 -8.50 -7.90
CA ALA A 202 5.09 -9.92 -7.62
C ALA A 202 5.71 -10.07 -6.22
N ALA A 203 5.43 -11.18 -5.54
CA ALA A 203 6.04 -11.54 -4.27
C ALA A 203 7.52 -11.90 -4.45
N ALA A 204 8.37 -11.60 -3.46
CA ALA A 204 9.71 -12.19 -3.36
C ALA A 204 9.65 -13.53 -2.63
N THR A 205 10.56 -14.44 -2.96
CA THR A 205 10.74 -15.70 -2.23
C THR A 205 12.11 -15.74 -1.57
N SER A 206 12.22 -16.42 -0.43
CA SER A 206 13.50 -16.57 0.28
C SER A 206 14.46 -17.55 -0.42
N ASN A 207 13.89 -18.50 -1.16
CA ASN A 207 14.62 -19.46 -1.99
C ASN A 207 13.85 -19.73 -3.29
N LEU A 208 14.58 -20.08 -4.35
CA LEU A 208 14.01 -20.53 -5.63
C LEU A 208 13.44 -21.94 -5.51
N GLU A 209 14.05 -22.78 -4.67
CA GLU A 209 13.56 -24.11 -4.30
C GLU A 209 13.23 -24.10 -2.80
N PRO A 210 11.96 -23.89 -2.40
CA PRO A 210 11.60 -23.81 -1.00
C PRO A 210 12.03 -25.06 -0.22
N VAL A 211 12.73 -24.85 0.90
CA VAL A 211 13.12 -25.90 1.85
C VAL A 211 12.72 -25.49 3.26
N ALA A 212 12.56 -26.45 4.17
CA ALA A 212 12.10 -26.15 5.52
C ALA A 212 13.04 -25.15 6.22
N GLY A 213 12.48 -24.05 6.72
CA GLY A 213 13.23 -22.96 7.35
C GLY A 213 13.76 -21.91 6.36
N ASP A 214 13.56 -22.09 5.06
CA ASP A 214 13.90 -21.15 3.99
C ASP A 214 12.83 -21.20 2.87
N ASN A 215 11.58 -21.21 3.30
CA ASN A 215 10.38 -21.33 2.48
C ASN A 215 9.44 -20.15 2.70
N PHE A 216 9.96 -18.92 2.67
CA PHE A 216 9.18 -17.71 2.90
C PHE A 216 8.80 -17.00 1.60
N ALA A 217 7.59 -16.45 1.57
CA ALA A 217 7.10 -15.52 0.57
C ALA A 217 6.90 -14.14 1.22
N TYR A 218 7.44 -13.11 0.60
CA TYR A 218 7.31 -11.72 1.01
C TYR A 218 6.39 -10.99 0.05
N THR A 219 5.22 -10.59 0.53
CA THR A 219 4.17 -9.99 -0.29
C THR A 219 4.00 -8.52 0.06
N ALA A 220 4.15 -7.64 -0.93
CA ALA A 220 3.83 -6.24 -0.81
C ALA A 220 2.33 -5.98 -1.04
N LYS A 221 1.78 -5.00 -0.33
CA LYS A 221 0.36 -4.62 -0.38
C LYS A 221 0.23 -3.11 -0.33
N TYR A 222 -0.92 -2.63 -0.82
CA TYR A 222 -1.35 -1.26 -0.63
C TYR A 222 -2.85 -1.16 -0.40
N LYS A 223 -3.28 -0.07 0.22
CA LYS A 223 -4.69 0.29 0.38
C LYS A 223 -4.97 1.60 -0.34
N THR A 224 -5.88 1.57 -1.32
CA THR A 224 -6.28 2.77 -2.06
C THR A 224 -6.95 3.80 -1.15
N GLN A 225 -6.85 5.09 -1.50
CA GLN A 225 -7.31 6.26 -0.73
C GLN A 225 -6.57 6.52 0.58
N ALA A 226 -6.28 5.48 1.36
CA ALA A 226 -5.39 5.59 2.52
C ALA A 226 -3.93 5.77 2.10
N TRP A 227 -3.57 5.16 0.95
CA TRP A 227 -2.22 5.11 0.40
C TRP A 227 -1.20 4.67 1.44
N THR A 228 -1.58 3.61 2.16
CA THR A 228 -0.73 2.89 3.11
C THR A 228 -0.29 1.58 2.49
N GLY A 229 0.92 1.14 2.82
CA GLY A 229 1.46 -0.13 2.36
C GLY A 229 1.72 -1.10 3.49
N ASP A 230 1.84 -2.37 3.13
CA ASP A 230 2.35 -3.40 4.03
C ASP A 230 3.30 -4.34 3.28
N LEU A 231 4.26 -4.88 4.00
CA LEU A 231 5.10 -5.99 3.57
C LEU A 231 4.91 -7.10 4.59
N GLU A 232 4.38 -8.23 4.14
CA GLU A 232 4.12 -9.38 4.99
C GLU A 232 5.03 -10.55 4.61
N ALA A 233 5.53 -11.27 5.62
CA ALA A 233 6.10 -12.59 5.41
C ALA A 233 5.07 -13.68 5.69
N ARG A 234 5.06 -14.68 4.81
CA ARG A 234 4.22 -15.87 4.89
C ARG A 234 5.05 -17.09 4.54
N GLU A 235 4.67 -18.25 5.06
CA GLU A 235 5.34 -19.50 4.73
C GLU A 235 4.75 -20.11 3.44
N ILE A 236 5.59 -20.77 2.65
CA ILE A 236 5.21 -21.59 1.51
C ILE A 236 5.15 -23.04 2.00
N ASN A 237 3.97 -23.67 1.88
CA ASN A 237 3.80 -25.07 2.19
C ASN A 237 4.63 -25.91 1.20
N LEU A 238 5.56 -26.72 1.71
CA LEU A 238 6.48 -27.52 0.89
C LEU A 238 5.81 -28.68 0.15
N ASP A 239 4.70 -29.20 0.69
CA ASP A 239 3.98 -30.33 0.09
C ASP A 239 3.07 -29.86 -1.04
N THR A 240 2.45 -28.68 -0.90
CA THR A 240 1.44 -28.17 -1.85
C THR A 240 1.93 -27.02 -2.73
N GLY A 241 3.06 -26.40 -2.39
CA GLY A 241 3.56 -25.16 -3.02
C GLY A 241 2.70 -23.92 -2.75
N ALA A 242 1.69 -24.00 -1.88
CA ALA A 242 0.77 -22.90 -1.62
C ALA A 242 1.31 -21.96 -0.55
N VAL A 243 1.14 -20.65 -0.73
CA VAL A 243 1.45 -19.63 0.29
C VAL A 243 0.41 -19.69 1.40
N SER A 244 0.87 -19.77 2.65
CA SER A 244 0.05 -19.83 3.84
C SER A 244 -0.80 -18.56 4.03
N GLY A 245 -2.05 -18.76 4.47
CA GLY A 245 -2.95 -17.68 4.88
C GLY A 245 -2.52 -16.98 6.18
N THR A 246 -1.60 -17.56 6.94
CA THR A 246 -1.09 -16.99 8.19
C THR A 246 0.06 -16.01 7.93
N VAL A 247 -0.05 -14.80 8.46
CA VAL A 247 1.02 -13.79 8.45
C VAL A 247 2.00 -14.11 9.58
N ILE A 248 3.29 -14.22 9.26
CA ILE A 248 4.37 -14.40 10.24
C ILE A 248 4.68 -13.06 10.89
N TRP A 249 4.91 -12.03 10.07
CA TRP A 249 5.10 -10.65 10.49
C TRP A 249 4.57 -9.67 9.45
N SER A 250 4.23 -8.46 9.89
CA SER A 250 3.81 -7.31 9.08
C SER A 250 4.76 -6.16 9.37
N ALA A 251 5.46 -5.66 8.34
CA ALA A 251 6.38 -4.54 8.47
C ALA A 251 5.64 -3.26 8.85
N GLN A 252 4.42 -3.07 8.34
CA GLN A 252 3.56 -1.94 8.70
C GLN A 252 3.34 -1.88 10.22
N SER A 253 2.95 -3.02 10.81
CA SER A 253 2.69 -3.12 12.25
C SER A 253 3.96 -2.82 13.08
N LYS A 254 5.11 -3.37 12.67
CA LYS A 254 6.40 -3.13 13.34
C LYS A 254 6.88 -1.69 13.21
N LEU A 255 6.63 -1.06 12.07
CA LEU A 255 6.99 0.34 11.86
C LEU A 255 6.15 1.28 12.72
N ASP A 256 4.85 1.02 12.84
CA ASP A 256 3.96 1.79 13.72
C ASP A 256 4.38 1.68 15.19
N GLU A 257 4.93 0.53 15.62
CA GLU A 257 5.50 0.38 16.97
C GLU A 257 6.72 1.29 17.20
N MET A 258 7.51 1.61 16.15
CA MET A 258 8.72 2.45 16.24
C MET A 258 8.42 3.96 16.23
N THR A 259 7.20 4.35 15.90
CA THR A 259 6.78 5.76 15.81
C THR A 259 5.81 6.10 16.92
N LYS A 260 5.92 7.33 17.47
CA LYS A 260 5.11 7.79 18.60
C LYS A 260 4.57 9.18 18.33
N THR A 261 3.86 9.72 19.32
CA THR A 261 3.23 11.04 19.22
C THR A 261 4.28 12.16 19.05
N ALA A 262 5.37 12.15 19.82
CA ALA A 262 6.32 13.26 19.90
C ALA A 262 7.77 12.90 19.53
N CYS A 263 8.03 11.65 19.17
CA CYS A 263 9.35 11.13 18.86
C CYS A 263 9.22 9.88 17.96
N ASP A 264 10.34 9.43 17.42
CA ASP A 264 10.42 8.18 16.67
C ASP A 264 11.83 7.56 16.80
N ASN A 265 11.93 6.24 16.66
CA ASN A 265 13.20 5.52 16.69
C ASN A 265 13.63 5.02 15.30
N ARG A 266 13.16 5.66 14.23
CA ARG A 266 13.47 5.25 12.85
C ARG A 266 14.83 5.74 12.40
N SER A 267 15.56 4.87 11.71
CA SER A 267 16.84 5.19 11.06
C SER A 267 16.59 5.49 9.58
N ILE A 268 16.33 6.75 9.25
CA ILE A 268 16.09 7.20 7.88
C ILE A 268 17.36 7.90 7.38
N LYS A 269 17.99 7.34 6.35
CA LYS A 269 19.24 7.78 5.74
C LYS A 269 18.96 8.55 4.46
N LEU A 270 19.19 9.86 4.47
CA LEU A 270 19.12 10.72 3.30
C LEU A 270 20.45 10.68 2.55
N TYR A 271 20.38 10.61 1.22
CA TYR A 271 21.57 10.77 0.37
C TYR A 271 22.14 12.19 0.46
N ARG A 272 23.43 12.30 0.80
CA ARG A 272 24.20 13.54 0.70
C ARG A 272 25.62 13.24 0.25
N ALA A 273 25.94 13.59 -1.00
CA ALA A 273 27.27 13.44 -1.54
C ALA A 273 28.32 14.18 -0.69
N GLY A 274 29.43 13.50 -0.38
CA GLY A 274 30.53 14.06 0.41
C GLY A 274 30.34 13.98 1.93
N ALA A 275 29.18 13.55 2.43
CA ALA A 275 29.04 13.11 3.82
C ALA A 275 29.75 11.76 4.02
N THR A 276 29.99 11.37 5.28
CA THR A 276 30.44 10.00 5.59
C THR A 276 29.46 9.00 4.99
N ASP A 277 29.99 8.02 4.24
CA ASP A 277 29.22 7.02 3.50
C ASP A 277 28.19 7.58 2.51
N ASN A 278 28.30 8.87 2.16
CA ASN A 278 27.32 9.66 1.41
C ASN A 278 25.90 9.65 2.01
N LEU A 279 25.80 9.44 3.33
CA LEU A 279 24.54 9.33 4.05
C LEU A 279 24.50 10.24 5.27
N VAL A 280 23.31 10.77 5.54
CA VAL A 280 23.02 11.55 6.75
C VAL A 280 21.67 11.14 7.30
N ASP A 281 21.46 11.25 8.61
CA ASP A 281 20.13 11.00 9.16
C ASP A 281 19.15 12.08 8.66
N PHE A 282 17.92 11.71 8.32
CA PHE A 282 16.86 12.65 7.95
C PHE A 282 16.21 13.25 9.22
N LYS A 283 16.90 14.15 9.93
CA LYS A 283 16.44 14.71 11.22
C LYS A 283 16.48 16.24 11.25
N TRP A 284 15.42 16.83 11.80
CA TRP A 284 15.35 18.26 12.12
C TRP A 284 14.60 18.45 13.43
N SER A 285 15.34 18.81 14.48
CA SER A 285 14.84 18.91 15.85
C SER A 285 14.08 17.65 16.30
N SER A 286 14.61 16.48 15.96
CA SER A 286 13.98 15.18 16.19
C SER A 286 14.49 14.55 17.48
N TYR A 287 13.64 13.83 18.20
CA TYR A 287 13.98 13.12 19.44
C TYR A 287 13.86 11.60 19.26
N ALA A 288 14.70 10.85 19.98
CA ALA A 288 14.53 9.41 20.17
C ALA A 288 13.43 9.15 21.23
N CYS A 289 12.79 7.98 21.16
CA CYS A 289 11.80 7.54 22.13
C CYS A 289 12.36 6.54 23.13
N ASP A 290 11.94 6.63 24.39
CA ASP A 290 12.00 5.51 25.32
C ASP A 290 10.91 4.45 25.05
N ALA A 291 10.90 3.38 25.85
CA ALA A 291 9.92 2.30 25.74
C ALA A 291 8.47 2.74 26.01
N SER A 292 8.25 3.85 26.72
CA SER A 292 6.91 4.43 26.96
C SER A 292 6.46 5.36 25.84
N GLY A 293 7.36 5.67 24.89
CA GLY A 293 7.13 6.60 23.80
C GLY A 293 7.33 8.06 24.17
N ALA A 294 8.04 8.34 25.26
CA ALA A 294 8.43 9.69 25.64
C ALA A 294 9.75 10.11 24.95
N PRO A 295 9.90 11.38 24.54
CA PRO A 295 11.15 11.90 24.00
C PRO A 295 12.30 11.78 25.01
N THR A 296 13.48 11.36 24.53
CA THR A 296 14.71 11.24 25.32
C THR A 296 15.90 11.91 24.65
N GLY A 297 16.86 12.34 25.47
CA GLY A 297 18.08 13.01 24.99
C GLY A 297 17.84 14.43 24.46
N ALA A 298 18.83 14.93 23.72
CA ALA A 298 18.74 16.23 23.05
C ALA A 298 18.12 16.07 21.65
N ALA A 299 17.44 17.11 21.19
CA ALA A 299 16.97 17.19 19.81
C ALA A 299 18.16 17.14 18.85
N VAL A 300 18.03 16.33 17.79
CA VAL A 300 19.06 16.19 16.75
C VAL A 300 18.58 16.85 15.46
N THR A 301 19.48 17.64 14.86
CA THR A 301 19.31 18.21 13.51
C THR A 301 20.54 17.86 12.70
N THR A 302 20.33 17.18 11.58
CA THR A 302 21.38 16.74 10.66
C THR A 302 21.14 17.28 9.25
N LEU A 303 19.91 17.69 8.93
CA LEU A 303 19.60 18.38 7.68
C LEU A 303 20.32 19.72 7.61
N ASP A 304 20.89 20.03 6.45
CA ASP A 304 21.51 21.33 6.19
C ASP A 304 20.46 22.37 5.73
N LEU A 305 20.89 23.62 5.51
CA LEU A 305 19.98 24.69 5.11
C LEU A 305 19.31 24.47 3.75
N ALA A 306 19.99 23.81 2.81
CA ALA A 306 19.43 23.57 1.47
C ALA A 306 18.34 22.50 1.54
N GLU A 307 18.55 21.43 2.31
CA GLU A 307 17.56 20.39 2.51
C GLU A 307 16.38 20.88 3.35
N GLN A 308 16.64 21.69 4.38
CA GLN A 308 15.62 22.32 5.21
C GLN A 308 14.69 23.23 4.38
N ALA A 309 15.19 23.85 3.31
CA ALA A 309 14.40 24.72 2.45
C ALA A 309 13.20 24.00 1.79
N HIS A 310 13.27 22.67 1.59
CA HIS A 310 12.16 21.88 1.05
C HIS A 310 10.96 21.72 2.00
N PHE A 311 11.15 22.04 3.28
CA PHE A 311 10.12 21.91 4.32
C PHE A 311 9.68 23.27 4.89
N GLY A 312 10.01 24.35 4.19
CA GLY A 312 9.68 25.72 4.59
C GLY A 312 8.25 26.15 4.24
N ALA A 313 7.95 27.42 4.55
CA ALA A 313 6.63 28.01 4.36
C ALA A 313 6.13 27.97 2.89
N ALA A 314 7.04 28.01 1.91
CA ALA A 314 6.69 27.94 0.49
C ALA A 314 6.01 26.62 0.11
N ASN A 315 6.52 25.49 0.62
CA ASN A 315 5.94 24.17 0.37
C ASN A 315 4.69 23.94 1.21
N VAL A 316 4.67 24.42 2.45
CA VAL A 316 3.48 24.37 3.31
C VAL A 316 2.30 25.13 2.71
N ALA A 317 2.55 26.23 2.01
CA ALA A 317 1.52 26.99 1.29
C ALA A 317 0.84 26.21 0.15
N LEU A 318 1.43 25.09 -0.29
CA LEU A 318 0.89 24.22 -1.35
C LEU A 318 0.07 23.05 -0.79
N LEU A 319 -0.03 22.90 0.53
CA LEU A 319 -0.87 21.88 1.14
C LEU A 319 -2.35 22.19 0.91
N SER A 320 -3.15 21.17 0.58
CA SER A 320 -4.59 21.34 0.30
C SER A 320 -5.37 21.98 1.45
N GLN A 321 -4.95 21.73 2.69
CA GLN A 321 -5.55 22.30 3.89
C GLN A 321 -5.10 23.74 4.21
N TYR A 322 -4.10 24.28 3.51
CA TYR A 322 -3.52 25.59 3.84
C TYR A 322 -4.53 26.75 3.88
N PRO A 323 -5.52 26.84 2.97
CA PRO A 323 -6.56 27.87 3.05
C PRO A 323 -7.38 27.82 4.34
N ASN A 324 -7.50 26.64 4.96
CA ASN A 324 -8.24 26.40 6.18
C ASN A 324 -7.39 26.54 7.44
N TYR A 325 -6.07 26.73 7.31
CA TYR A 325 -5.22 27.03 8.47
C TYR A 325 -5.55 28.40 9.05
N GLY A 326 -5.69 28.44 10.37
CA GLY A 326 -5.74 29.68 11.13
C GLY A 326 -4.48 30.53 10.88
N THR A 327 -4.70 31.83 10.65
CA THR A 327 -3.63 32.82 10.37
C THR A 327 -3.24 33.64 11.59
N GLY A 328 -3.82 33.36 12.76
CA GLY A 328 -3.71 34.19 13.96
C GLY A 328 -4.37 35.58 13.87
N ALA A 329 -4.90 35.97 12.71
CA ALA A 329 -5.59 37.24 12.49
C ALA A 329 -7.11 37.01 12.30
N GLY A 330 -7.89 37.20 13.38
CA GLY A 330 -9.35 37.04 13.37
C GLY A 330 -9.87 35.62 13.67
N VAL A 331 -8.97 34.65 13.79
CA VAL A 331 -9.18 33.30 14.36
C VAL A 331 -8.19 33.15 15.51
N THR A 332 -8.54 32.44 16.59
CA THR A 332 -7.77 32.40 17.85
C THR A 332 -6.35 31.81 17.74
N VAL A 333 -5.95 31.21 16.60
CA VAL A 333 -4.74 30.37 16.49
C VAL A 333 -4.02 30.49 15.13
N ASP A 334 -2.67 30.45 15.14
CA ASP A 334 -1.80 30.38 13.93
C ASP A 334 -1.29 28.95 13.72
N GLN A 335 -1.73 28.30 12.65
CA GLN A 335 -1.30 26.95 12.26
C GLN A 335 -0.28 26.96 11.11
N ARG A 336 -0.15 28.06 10.37
CA ARG A 336 0.70 28.14 9.16
C ARG A 336 2.17 28.15 9.52
N THR A 337 2.53 28.89 10.56
CA THR A 337 3.91 28.95 11.06
C THR A 337 4.39 27.60 11.61
N PRO A 338 3.66 26.92 12.53
CA PRO A 338 4.11 25.64 13.06
C PRO A 338 4.03 24.48 12.05
N ALA A 339 3.26 24.59 10.96
CA ALA A 339 3.23 23.56 9.91
C ALA A 339 4.51 23.47 9.08
N ALA A 340 5.43 24.44 9.19
CA ALA A 340 6.72 24.42 8.52
C ALA A 340 7.84 23.84 9.39
N GLY A 341 8.94 23.48 8.74
CA GLY A 341 10.20 23.10 9.37
C GLY A 341 10.16 21.75 10.06
N ALA A 342 10.68 21.72 11.29
CA ALA A 342 10.85 20.50 12.07
C ALA A 342 9.57 19.67 12.25
N ASN A 343 8.41 20.31 12.41
CA ASN A 343 7.15 19.58 12.56
C ASN A 343 6.80 18.76 11.30
N LEU A 344 7.07 19.31 10.11
CA LEU A 344 6.81 18.61 8.86
C LEU A 344 7.80 17.47 8.66
N VAL A 345 9.09 17.71 8.92
CA VAL A 345 10.11 16.64 8.88
C VAL A 345 9.77 15.51 9.85
N ASN A 346 9.43 15.83 11.10
CA ASN A 346 9.06 14.85 12.11
C ASN A 346 7.78 14.08 11.75
N TYR A 347 6.80 14.74 11.14
CA TYR A 347 5.63 14.06 10.57
C TYR A 347 6.03 13.06 9.48
N LEU A 348 6.88 13.46 8.53
CA LEU A 348 7.36 12.60 7.44
C LEU A 348 8.22 11.43 7.95
N ARG A 349 8.95 11.62 9.05
CA ARG A 349 9.63 10.53 9.77
C ARG A 349 8.65 9.52 10.37
N GLY A 350 7.40 9.93 10.65
CA GLY A 350 6.35 9.06 11.17
C GLY A 350 5.74 9.50 12.49
N GLN A 351 6.16 10.65 13.06
CA GLN A 351 5.56 11.14 14.31
C GLN A 351 4.10 11.53 14.10
N ARG A 352 3.26 11.18 15.07
CA ARG A 352 1.80 11.23 14.92
C ARG A 352 1.13 12.37 15.68
N GLY A 353 1.84 13.11 16.52
CA GLY A 353 1.24 14.12 17.40
C GLY A 353 0.55 15.25 16.65
N LYS A 354 1.05 15.58 15.46
CA LYS A 354 0.53 16.65 14.61
C LYS A 354 -0.50 16.19 13.58
N GLU A 355 -0.95 14.94 13.66
CA GLU A 355 -2.02 14.38 12.83
C GLU A 355 -3.41 14.76 13.33
N GLY A 356 -4.37 14.79 12.41
CA GLY A 356 -5.79 15.00 12.74
C GLY A 356 -6.32 16.34 12.27
N PHE A 357 -5.64 17.02 11.34
CA PHE A 357 -6.25 18.18 10.70
C PHE A 357 -7.48 17.73 9.90
N SER A 358 -8.59 18.44 10.07
CA SER A 358 -9.83 18.23 9.33
C SER A 358 -10.41 19.56 8.85
N SER A 359 -10.56 19.73 7.54
CA SER A 359 -11.22 20.87 6.89
C SER A 359 -12.72 20.66 6.69
N GLY A 360 -13.27 19.52 7.11
CA GLY A 360 -14.68 19.19 6.95
C GLY A 360 -15.64 20.13 7.73
N PRO A 361 -16.88 20.36 7.25
CA PRO A 361 -17.86 21.15 7.98
C PRO A 361 -18.43 20.40 9.21
N PRO A 362 -18.64 21.09 10.35
CA PRO A 362 -18.16 22.44 10.65
C PRO A 362 -16.64 22.41 10.82
N VAL A 363 -15.95 23.44 10.32
CA VAL A 363 -14.49 23.61 10.52
C VAL A 363 -14.26 23.84 12.02
N THR A 364 -14.06 22.76 12.78
CA THR A 364 -13.93 22.78 14.24
C THR A 364 -12.48 22.87 14.69
N ASN A 365 -11.52 22.97 13.76
CA ASN A 365 -10.12 22.85 14.12
C ASN A 365 -9.56 24.14 14.73
N THR A 366 -9.85 24.34 16.02
CA THR A 366 -9.16 25.29 16.90
C THR A 366 -7.94 24.65 17.58
N ASP A 367 -7.56 23.42 17.21
CA ASP A 367 -6.45 22.69 17.81
C ASP A 367 -5.13 23.14 17.17
N LEU A 368 -4.32 23.84 17.95
CA LEU A 368 -2.98 24.32 17.59
C LEU A 368 -2.03 23.18 17.20
N ASP A 369 -2.30 21.97 17.67
CA ASP A 369 -1.43 20.83 17.46
C ASP A 369 -1.79 20.02 16.23
N LYS A 370 -2.95 20.22 15.59
CA LYS A 370 -3.34 19.44 14.41
C LYS A 370 -2.98 20.18 13.14
N LEU A 371 -1.99 19.68 12.41
CA LEU A 371 -1.40 20.34 11.25
C LEU A 371 -1.54 19.49 9.97
N TYR A 372 -1.43 18.17 10.07
CA TYR A 372 -1.34 17.28 8.91
C TYR A 372 -2.46 16.25 8.86
N ARG A 373 -2.60 15.59 7.70
CA ARG A 373 -3.55 14.50 7.51
C ARG A 373 -3.34 13.39 8.54
N THR A 374 -4.42 12.73 8.93
CA THR A 374 -4.34 11.48 9.68
C THR A 374 -3.83 10.35 8.79
N ARG A 375 -2.94 9.52 9.32
CA ARG A 375 -2.50 8.29 8.68
C ARG A 375 -3.07 7.09 9.43
N GLU A 376 -3.53 6.09 8.69
CA GLU A 376 -3.84 4.79 9.29
C GLU A 376 -2.54 4.09 9.73
N HIS A 377 -1.50 4.17 8.88
CA HIS A 377 -0.20 3.56 9.09
C HIS A 377 0.92 4.44 8.52
N VAL A 378 2.14 4.28 9.03
CA VAL A 378 3.29 5.10 8.61
C VAL A 378 3.89 4.63 7.29
N LEU A 379 3.93 3.32 7.05
CA LEU A 379 4.51 2.74 5.83
C LEU A 379 3.70 3.17 4.60
N GLY A 380 4.38 3.80 3.64
CA GLY A 380 3.78 4.20 2.37
C GLY A 380 3.35 3.02 1.52
N ASP A 381 2.44 3.27 0.57
CA ASP A 381 2.01 2.25 -0.38
C ASP A 381 3.18 1.75 -1.24
N ILE A 382 3.28 0.42 -1.36
CA ILE A 382 4.16 -0.26 -2.32
C ILE A 382 3.23 -0.67 -3.46
N VAL A 383 3.32 -0.05 -4.63
CA VAL A 383 2.34 -0.28 -5.72
C VAL A 383 2.96 -1.09 -6.86
N ASN A 384 4.06 -0.60 -7.43
CA ASN A 384 4.71 -1.24 -8.57
C ASN A 384 6.00 -1.96 -8.20
N ALA A 385 6.65 -1.54 -7.11
CA ALA A 385 7.91 -2.14 -6.67
C ALA A 385 7.70 -3.56 -6.12
N GLN A 386 8.51 -4.50 -6.62
CA GLN A 386 8.63 -5.82 -6.03
C GLN A 386 9.64 -5.76 -4.88
N PRO A 387 9.34 -6.37 -3.72
CA PRO A 387 10.38 -6.56 -2.70
C PRO A 387 11.51 -7.44 -3.24
N VAL A 388 12.73 -7.27 -2.75
CA VAL A 388 13.86 -8.14 -3.05
C VAL A 388 14.49 -8.65 -1.77
N PHE A 389 14.56 -9.98 -1.67
CA PHE A 389 15.19 -10.66 -0.54
C PHE A 389 16.69 -10.87 -0.80
N VAL A 390 17.51 -10.52 0.19
CA VAL A 390 18.97 -10.68 0.15
C VAL A 390 19.43 -11.39 1.41
N LYS A 391 20.24 -12.43 1.22
CA LYS A 391 20.96 -13.16 2.27
C LYS A 391 22.41 -13.39 1.82
N GLY A 392 23.10 -14.35 2.42
CA GLY A 392 24.43 -14.75 1.99
C GLY A 392 24.54 -14.99 0.47
N PRO A 393 25.67 -14.63 -0.17
CA PRO A 393 25.86 -14.78 -1.62
C PRO A 393 25.64 -16.22 -2.12
N PHE A 394 24.88 -16.37 -3.20
CA PHE A 394 24.58 -17.68 -3.78
C PHE A 394 25.28 -17.95 -5.12
N ALA A 395 25.82 -16.92 -5.79
CA ALA A 395 26.44 -17.10 -7.10
C ALA A 395 27.69 -18.00 -7.00
N GLU A 396 28.19 -18.45 -8.16
CA GLU A 396 29.40 -19.26 -8.30
C GLU A 396 30.30 -18.62 -9.34
N TYR A 397 30.87 -17.45 -9.04
CA TYR A 397 31.83 -16.81 -9.94
C TYR A 397 33.22 -17.44 -9.77
N ASP A 398 33.83 -17.81 -10.89
CA ASP A 398 35.23 -18.29 -10.96
C ASP A 398 36.25 -17.14 -10.80
N ASP A 399 35.77 -15.91 -10.64
CA ASP A 399 36.57 -14.73 -10.45
C ASP A 399 37.35 -14.75 -9.12
N ALA A 400 38.58 -14.22 -9.16
CA ALA A 400 39.47 -14.20 -8.01
C ALA A 400 38.83 -13.56 -6.76
N GLY A 401 39.01 -14.22 -5.61
CA GLY A 401 38.51 -13.73 -4.31
C GLY A 401 37.03 -13.95 -4.05
N TYR A 402 36.22 -14.37 -5.04
CA TYR A 402 34.78 -14.52 -4.84
C TYR A 402 34.43 -15.69 -3.91
N SER A 403 35.14 -16.81 -4.01
CA SER A 403 34.94 -17.96 -3.12
C SER A 403 35.19 -17.61 -1.64
N LEU A 404 36.21 -16.79 -1.37
CA LEU A 404 36.46 -16.25 -0.03
C LEU A 404 35.33 -15.32 0.40
N TYR A 405 34.95 -14.35 -0.44
CA TYR A 405 33.85 -13.43 -0.17
C TYR A 405 32.55 -14.16 0.18
N LYS A 406 32.16 -15.15 -0.64
CA LYS A 406 30.99 -16.00 -0.41
C LYS A 406 31.05 -16.70 0.95
N SER A 407 32.22 -17.21 1.33
CA SER A 407 32.40 -17.88 2.63
C SER A 407 32.33 -16.90 3.81
N THR A 408 32.86 -15.68 3.65
CA THR A 408 32.83 -14.62 4.68
C THR A 408 31.42 -14.09 4.89
N GLU A 409 30.65 -13.94 3.82
CA GLU A 409 29.30 -13.35 3.83
C GLU A 409 28.18 -14.40 3.98
N ALA A 410 28.52 -15.67 4.20
CA ALA A 410 27.55 -16.76 4.25
C ALA A 410 26.48 -16.57 5.34
N SER A 411 26.84 -15.95 6.46
CA SER A 411 25.94 -15.65 7.59
C SER A 411 25.35 -14.25 7.54
N ARG A 412 25.34 -13.58 6.37
CA ARG A 412 24.75 -12.25 6.23
C ARG A 412 23.29 -12.27 6.69
N MET A 413 22.93 -11.33 7.57
CA MET A 413 21.57 -11.17 8.06
C MET A 413 20.60 -11.00 6.88
N PRO A 414 19.52 -11.78 6.81
CA PRO A 414 18.58 -11.70 5.71
C PRO A 414 17.73 -10.43 5.79
N ILE A 415 17.72 -9.64 4.72
CA ILE A 415 16.97 -8.38 4.58
C ILE A 415 16.06 -8.46 3.36
N VAL A 416 14.84 -7.94 3.49
CA VAL A 416 13.94 -7.65 2.37
C VAL A 416 13.97 -6.14 2.11
N TYR A 417 14.36 -5.77 0.89
CA TYR A 417 14.36 -4.39 0.43
C TYR A 417 13.07 -4.10 -0.33
N ALA A 418 12.33 -3.07 0.06
CA ALA A 418 11.09 -2.69 -0.60
C ALA A 418 11.01 -1.17 -0.79
N SER A 419 10.72 -0.74 -2.01
CA SER A 419 10.51 0.67 -2.34
C SER A 419 9.05 1.05 -2.08
N ALA A 420 8.83 2.16 -1.38
CA ALA A 420 7.50 2.64 -1.02
C ALA A 420 7.30 4.13 -1.38
N ASN A 421 6.04 4.49 -1.63
CA ASN A 421 5.66 5.83 -2.07
C ASN A 421 5.67 6.89 -0.95
N ASP A 422 6.08 6.52 0.28
CA ASP A 422 6.46 7.48 1.33
C ASP A 422 7.84 8.11 1.09
N GLY A 423 8.49 7.81 -0.04
CA GLY A 423 9.73 8.44 -0.49
C GLY A 423 10.97 7.63 -0.17
N MET A 424 10.82 6.38 0.25
CA MET A 424 11.91 5.61 0.82
C MET A 424 12.04 4.20 0.22
N LEU A 425 13.28 3.70 0.20
CA LEU A 425 13.57 2.28 0.13
C LEU A 425 13.75 1.76 1.56
N HIS A 426 12.91 0.81 1.98
CA HIS A 426 12.96 0.22 3.31
C HIS A 426 13.81 -1.05 3.30
N ALA A 427 14.72 -1.17 4.28
CA ALA A 427 15.43 -2.40 4.60
C ALA A 427 14.73 -3.07 5.80
N ILE A 428 13.96 -4.11 5.52
CA ILE A 428 13.17 -4.83 6.53
C ILE A 428 13.87 -6.13 6.89
N LYS A 429 14.10 -6.38 8.19
CA LYS A 429 14.67 -7.65 8.65
C LYS A 429 13.74 -8.79 8.30
N ALA A 430 14.23 -9.77 7.54
CA ALA A 430 13.38 -10.86 7.05
C ALA A 430 12.96 -11.83 8.16
N GLY A 431 13.72 -11.85 9.26
CA GLY A 431 13.66 -12.87 10.29
C GLY A 431 14.48 -14.11 9.90
N THR A 432 15.08 -14.75 10.90
CA THR A 432 15.84 -16.01 10.77
C THR A 432 14.98 -17.25 11.00
N SER A 433 13.75 -17.06 11.47
CA SER A 433 12.75 -18.10 11.69
C SER A 433 11.34 -17.51 11.79
N ILE A 434 10.30 -18.36 11.81
CA ILE A 434 8.90 -17.95 11.99
C ILE A 434 8.58 -17.30 13.34
N ILE A 435 9.46 -17.44 14.35
CA ILE A 435 9.27 -16.87 15.70
C ILE A 435 10.29 -15.76 16.00
N ASP A 436 11.06 -15.32 15.00
CA ASP A 436 12.07 -14.29 15.19
C ASP A 436 11.41 -12.96 15.58
N PRO A 437 11.68 -12.41 16.78
CA PRO A 437 11.06 -11.17 17.24
C PRO A 437 11.54 -9.94 16.45
N ASP A 438 12.62 -10.05 15.71
CA ASP A 438 13.14 -9.00 14.84
C ASP A 438 12.60 -9.09 13.41
N GLY A 439 11.91 -10.18 13.05
CA GLY A 439 11.21 -10.33 11.78
C GLY A 439 10.21 -9.18 11.55
N GLY A 440 10.33 -8.54 10.39
CA GLY A 440 9.50 -7.40 9.98
C GLY A 440 9.94 -6.05 10.55
N LYS A 441 10.95 -5.97 11.43
CA LYS A 441 11.46 -4.67 11.90
C LYS A 441 12.23 -3.95 10.81
N GLU A 442 11.98 -2.65 10.66
CA GLU A 442 12.79 -1.78 9.80
C GLU A 442 14.18 -1.60 10.42
N ALA A 443 15.22 -2.04 9.71
CA ALA A 443 16.61 -1.79 10.10
C ALA A 443 16.99 -0.33 9.80
N TRP A 444 16.68 0.11 8.59
CA TRP A 444 16.83 1.48 8.12
C TRP A 444 15.97 1.71 6.88
N ALA A 445 15.77 2.97 6.53
CA ALA A 445 15.16 3.39 5.29
C ALA A 445 16.10 4.36 4.57
N PHE A 446 16.27 4.21 3.26
CA PHE A 446 17.06 5.12 2.43
C PHE A 446 16.14 6.07 1.66
N MET A 447 16.44 7.36 1.73
CA MET A 447 15.70 8.42 1.06
C MET A 447 16.60 9.05 -0.02
N PRO A 448 16.26 8.86 -1.30
CA PRO A 448 16.98 9.52 -2.39
C PRO A 448 16.79 11.04 -2.34
N SER A 449 17.79 11.86 -2.68
CA SER A 449 17.67 13.33 -2.67
C SER A 449 16.57 13.84 -3.62
N MET A 450 16.27 13.05 -4.66
CA MET A 450 15.27 13.33 -5.68
C MET A 450 13.83 13.46 -5.14
N VAL A 451 13.52 12.91 -3.96
CA VAL A 451 12.15 12.99 -3.41
C VAL A 451 11.88 14.28 -2.63
N LEU A 452 12.94 14.94 -2.10
CA LEU A 452 12.81 16.08 -1.19
C LEU A 452 11.87 17.20 -1.70
N PRO A 453 11.92 17.61 -2.99
CA PRO A 453 11.08 18.70 -3.47
C PRO A 453 9.58 18.44 -3.38
N ASN A 454 9.14 17.18 -3.41
CA ASN A 454 7.72 16.80 -3.42
C ASN A 454 7.28 16.10 -2.14
N LEU A 455 8.19 15.81 -1.21
CA LEU A 455 7.92 14.99 -0.03
C LEU A 455 6.87 15.62 0.92
N TYR A 456 6.80 16.95 0.98
CA TYR A 456 5.79 17.68 1.77
C TYR A 456 4.34 17.29 1.41
N ARG A 457 4.09 16.84 0.17
CA ARG A 457 2.74 16.48 -0.31
C ARG A 457 2.15 15.31 0.48
N LEU A 458 2.99 14.46 1.05
CA LEU A 458 2.55 13.35 1.92
C LEU A 458 1.81 13.84 3.18
N ALA A 459 1.92 15.11 3.54
CA ALA A 459 1.23 15.72 4.68
C ALA A 459 -0.12 16.39 4.33
N SER A 460 -0.44 16.47 3.03
CA SER A 460 -1.66 17.12 2.51
C SER A 460 -2.91 16.36 2.96
N GLU A 461 -3.93 17.06 3.47
CA GLU A 461 -5.21 16.43 3.84
C GLU A 461 -5.86 15.72 2.64
N GLY A 462 -5.84 16.36 1.47
CA GLY A 462 -6.30 15.83 0.19
C GLY A 462 -5.39 14.77 -0.46
N TYR A 463 -4.41 14.21 0.25
CA TYR A 463 -3.46 13.24 -0.31
C TYR A 463 -4.13 12.03 -0.98
N ALA A 464 -5.32 11.63 -0.49
CA ALA A 464 -6.11 10.56 -1.09
C ALA A 464 -6.39 10.79 -2.59
N ALA A 465 -6.67 12.03 -2.99
CA ALA A 465 -6.92 12.44 -4.37
C ALA A 465 -5.66 12.97 -5.08
N GLU A 466 -4.66 13.42 -4.32
CA GLU A 466 -3.43 14.04 -4.79
C GLU A 466 -2.19 13.14 -4.64
N HIS A 467 -2.39 11.81 -4.65
CA HIS A 467 -1.33 10.83 -4.44
C HIS A 467 -0.12 11.09 -5.36
N VAL A 468 1.07 10.83 -4.82
CA VAL A 468 2.31 10.92 -5.58
C VAL A 468 3.05 9.60 -5.56
N TYR A 469 3.48 9.19 -6.74
CA TYR A 469 4.56 8.22 -6.84
C TYR A 469 5.86 8.89 -6.41
N SER A 470 6.70 8.17 -5.66
CA SER A 470 8.02 8.66 -5.25
C SER A 470 9.11 7.61 -5.49
N VAL A 471 9.38 6.72 -4.54
CA VAL A 471 10.29 5.58 -4.75
C VAL A 471 9.43 4.35 -5.01
N ASP A 472 9.29 4.00 -6.30
CA ASP A 472 8.36 2.96 -6.74
C ASP A 472 8.99 1.97 -7.72
N GLY A 473 10.30 2.07 -7.95
CA GLY A 473 11.07 1.13 -8.77
C GLY A 473 11.38 -0.16 -8.03
N THR A 474 11.41 -1.29 -8.75
CA THR A 474 11.87 -2.56 -8.18
C THR A 474 13.40 -2.49 -8.02
N PRO A 475 13.95 -2.65 -6.81
CA PRO A 475 15.39 -2.71 -6.62
C PRO A 475 15.98 -3.95 -7.31
N VAL A 476 17.21 -3.85 -7.79
CA VAL A 476 17.98 -4.96 -8.36
C VAL A 476 19.26 -5.11 -7.57
N VAL A 477 19.57 -6.33 -7.16
CA VAL A 477 20.73 -6.64 -6.32
C VAL A 477 21.71 -7.50 -7.11
N GLY A 478 23.01 -7.27 -6.89
CA GLY A 478 24.05 -8.08 -7.49
C GLY A 478 25.40 -7.90 -6.82
N ASP A 479 26.19 -8.97 -6.85
CA ASP A 479 27.57 -8.94 -6.38
C ASP A 479 28.48 -8.34 -7.46
N VAL A 480 29.29 -7.37 -7.06
CA VAL A 480 30.21 -6.64 -7.93
C VAL A 480 31.61 -6.68 -7.37
N TYR A 481 32.59 -6.81 -8.25
CA TYR A 481 34.00 -6.70 -7.91
C TYR A 481 34.46 -5.27 -8.12
N ASN A 482 34.96 -4.63 -7.05
CA ASN A 482 35.61 -3.34 -7.12
C ASN A 482 37.12 -3.52 -7.33
N PRO A 483 37.66 -3.17 -8.52
CA PRO A 483 39.07 -3.35 -8.82
C PRO A 483 39.96 -2.38 -8.04
N ASP A 484 39.47 -1.19 -7.68
CA ASP A 484 40.27 -0.15 -7.00
C ASP A 484 40.60 -0.57 -5.57
N THR A 485 39.65 -1.25 -4.91
CA THR A 485 39.85 -1.81 -3.56
C THR A 485 40.17 -3.30 -3.56
N SER A 486 40.13 -3.96 -4.72
CA SER A 486 40.25 -5.42 -4.86
C SER A 486 39.32 -6.20 -3.92
N THR A 487 38.08 -5.72 -3.79
CA THR A 487 37.07 -6.31 -2.89
C THR A 487 35.75 -6.58 -3.61
N TRP A 488 35.10 -7.66 -3.20
CA TRP A 488 33.72 -7.97 -3.57
C TRP A 488 32.73 -7.25 -2.67
N ARG A 489 31.62 -6.82 -3.25
CA ARG A 489 30.53 -6.10 -2.58
C ARG A 489 29.20 -6.58 -3.13
N THR A 490 28.14 -6.53 -2.33
CA THR A 490 26.77 -6.69 -2.81
C THR A 490 26.15 -5.30 -2.91
N ILE A 491 25.74 -4.92 -4.11
CA ILE A 491 25.10 -3.61 -4.34
C ILE A 491 23.63 -3.77 -4.66
N LEU A 492 22.86 -2.75 -4.32
CA LEU A 492 21.47 -2.57 -4.69
C LEU A 492 21.37 -1.35 -5.58
N VAL A 493 20.68 -1.47 -6.72
CA VAL A 493 20.38 -0.35 -7.62
C VAL A 493 18.87 -0.30 -7.82
N SER A 494 18.26 0.87 -7.61
CA SER A 494 16.82 1.04 -7.86
C SER A 494 16.53 2.29 -8.68
N GLY A 495 15.46 2.20 -9.45
CA GLY A 495 14.83 3.34 -10.10
C GLY A 495 13.73 3.95 -9.22
N MET A 496 13.00 4.92 -9.78
CA MET A 496 11.89 5.60 -9.12
C MET A 496 10.57 5.43 -9.89
N ASN A 497 10.56 4.69 -11.01
CA ASN A 497 9.40 4.54 -11.89
C ASN A 497 8.76 5.91 -12.20
N LYS A 498 7.47 6.09 -11.88
CA LYS A 498 6.74 7.34 -12.12
C LYS A 498 7.11 8.45 -11.12
N GLY A 499 7.73 8.11 -10.00
CA GLY A 499 8.02 9.07 -8.94
C GLY A 499 9.26 9.91 -9.13
N GLY A 500 10.13 9.55 -10.07
CA GLY A 500 11.32 10.35 -10.36
C GLY A 500 12.07 9.92 -11.62
N ARG A 501 12.91 10.83 -12.10
CA ARG A 501 13.80 10.59 -13.25
C ARG A 501 15.20 10.37 -12.74
N GLY A 502 15.53 9.13 -12.43
CA GLY A 502 16.84 8.79 -11.91
C GLY A 502 16.95 7.38 -11.35
N TYR A 503 18.17 7.04 -10.98
CA TYR A 503 18.55 5.80 -10.33
C TYR A 503 19.42 6.13 -9.12
N PHE A 504 19.46 5.24 -8.15
CA PHE A 504 20.39 5.33 -7.03
C PHE A 504 20.98 3.95 -6.74
N ALA A 505 22.18 3.94 -6.16
CA ALA A 505 22.86 2.72 -5.79
C ALA A 505 23.43 2.77 -4.37
N LEU A 506 23.29 1.64 -3.68
CA LEU A 506 23.77 1.42 -2.32
C LEU A 506 24.70 0.20 -2.31
N ASP A 507 25.77 0.26 -1.53
CA ASP A 507 26.49 -0.91 -1.04
C ASP A 507 25.73 -1.43 0.17
N ILE A 508 25.24 -2.67 0.07
CA ILE A 508 24.47 -3.37 1.09
C ILE A 508 25.19 -4.64 1.55
N THR A 509 26.53 -4.68 1.39
CA THR A 509 27.35 -5.79 1.86
C THR A 509 27.17 -5.98 3.36
N ASP A 510 27.24 -4.88 4.13
CA ASP A 510 26.81 -4.84 5.53
C ASP A 510 25.33 -4.41 5.61
N PRO A 511 24.40 -5.29 6.02
CA PRO A 511 22.98 -4.97 6.09
C PRO A 511 22.62 -3.96 7.19
N GLU A 512 23.49 -3.69 8.16
CA GLU A 512 23.25 -2.72 9.23
C GLU A 512 23.91 -1.36 8.97
N ALA A 513 24.94 -1.33 8.11
CA ALA A 513 25.69 -0.13 7.75
C ALA A 513 25.77 0.06 6.22
N PRO A 514 24.67 0.46 5.56
CA PRO A 514 24.68 0.70 4.13
C PRO A 514 25.57 1.90 3.79
N VAL A 515 26.16 1.88 2.59
CA VAL A 515 26.90 3.01 2.03
C VAL A 515 26.24 3.46 0.75
N ALA A 516 25.94 4.75 0.60
CA ALA A 516 25.44 5.25 -0.67
C ALA A 516 26.60 5.42 -1.67
N LEU A 517 26.49 4.73 -2.80
CA LEU A 517 27.51 4.79 -3.84
C LEU A 517 27.31 6.05 -4.70
N TRP A 518 26.10 6.22 -5.23
CA TRP A 518 25.77 7.33 -6.11
C TRP A 518 24.26 7.49 -6.31
N GLU A 519 23.87 8.70 -6.72
CA GLU A 519 22.58 8.97 -7.37
C GLU A 519 22.84 9.45 -8.79
N PHE A 520 22.00 9.05 -9.73
CA PHE A 520 22.02 9.54 -11.10
C PHE A 520 20.66 10.14 -11.41
N LYS A 521 20.58 11.47 -11.56
CA LYS A 521 19.31 12.19 -11.61
C LYS A 521 19.19 13.11 -12.82
N HIS A 522 17.96 13.31 -13.29
CA HIS A 522 17.71 14.23 -14.38
C HIS A 522 18.09 15.67 -14.01
N ASP A 523 18.85 16.32 -14.89
CA ASP A 523 19.12 17.75 -14.83
C ASP A 523 18.95 18.34 -16.23
N ALA A 524 17.98 19.24 -16.41
CA ALA A 524 17.72 19.88 -17.69
C ALA A 524 18.86 20.79 -18.15
N GLY A 525 19.69 21.28 -17.23
CA GLY A 525 20.85 22.14 -17.51
C GLY A 525 22.11 21.37 -17.86
N ASN A 526 22.18 20.06 -17.57
CA ASN A 526 23.35 19.23 -17.83
C ASN A 526 23.02 18.10 -18.81
N CYS A 527 23.38 18.27 -20.08
CA CYS A 527 23.23 17.23 -21.11
C CYS A 527 24.56 16.56 -21.38
N VAL A 528 24.75 15.33 -20.91
CA VAL A 528 25.97 14.56 -21.19
C VAL A 528 26.00 14.21 -22.67
N THR A 529 26.92 14.82 -23.43
CA THR A 529 27.14 14.50 -24.83
C THR A 529 28.10 13.32 -24.93
N VAL A 530 27.56 12.11 -25.03
CA VAL A 530 28.34 10.92 -25.40
C VAL A 530 28.38 10.79 -26.93
N ASP A 531 29.49 11.23 -27.55
CA ASP A 531 29.78 10.82 -28.94
C ASP A 531 30.49 9.44 -28.94
N ALA A 532 30.55 8.76 -30.09
CA ALA A 532 31.11 7.41 -30.19
C ALA A 532 32.62 7.30 -29.84
N THR A 533 33.30 8.43 -29.67
CA THR A 533 34.72 8.60 -29.37
C THR A 533 35.01 9.29 -28.03
N SER A 534 34.03 9.99 -27.43
CA SER A 534 34.14 10.61 -26.11
C SER A 534 33.48 9.74 -25.04
N LYS A 535 34.30 9.22 -24.11
CA LYS A 535 33.78 8.78 -22.81
C LYS A 535 33.15 9.99 -22.13
N ALA A 536 32.02 9.81 -21.45
CA ALA A 536 31.65 10.72 -20.37
C ALA A 536 32.88 10.83 -19.45
N PRO A 537 33.38 12.05 -19.17
CA PRO A 537 34.57 12.20 -18.35
C PRO A 537 34.35 11.47 -17.02
N ALA A 538 35.39 10.83 -16.49
CA ALA A 538 35.36 10.12 -15.21
C ALA A 538 35.30 11.10 -14.02
N THR A 539 34.63 12.23 -14.19
CA THR A 539 34.42 13.29 -13.22
C THR A 539 32.93 13.36 -12.97
N ASP A 540 32.49 12.98 -11.78
CA ASP A 540 31.32 13.48 -11.02
C ASP A 540 29.97 13.77 -11.72
N GLU A 541 29.74 13.36 -12.97
CA GLU A 541 28.52 13.63 -13.72
C GLU A 541 27.42 12.66 -13.32
N TYR A 542 26.90 12.89 -12.12
CA TYR A 542 25.75 12.25 -11.49
C TYR A 542 24.41 12.77 -12.03
N THR A 543 24.43 13.48 -13.15
CA THR A 543 23.24 14.09 -13.76
C THR A 543 23.27 14.05 -15.28
N ASP A 544 22.10 13.92 -15.92
CA ASP A 544 21.95 13.97 -17.38
C ASP A 544 20.51 14.36 -17.78
N CYS A 545 20.38 15.30 -18.71
CA CYS A 545 19.12 15.79 -19.25
C CYS A 545 18.33 14.74 -20.04
N HIS A 546 18.98 13.69 -20.54
CA HIS A 546 18.33 12.60 -21.28
C HIS A 546 17.68 11.54 -20.37
N ILE A 547 17.91 11.60 -19.05
CA ILE A 547 17.29 10.66 -18.12
C ILE A 547 15.79 10.92 -18.08
N GLY A 548 15.03 9.90 -18.49
CA GLY A 548 13.58 9.84 -18.34
C GLY A 548 13.15 9.21 -17.02
N TYR A 549 11.86 8.94 -16.90
CA TYR A 549 11.33 8.11 -15.80
C TYR A 549 11.93 6.70 -15.87
N SER A 550 12.41 6.20 -14.75
CA SER A 550 13.19 4.96 -14.65
C SER A 550 12.30 3.73 -14.49
N PHE A 551 11.43 3.49 -15.47
CA PHE A 551 10.55 2.31 -15.52
C PHE A 551 11.28 0.99 -15.80
N ASN A 552 12.49 1.08 -16.39
CA ASN A 552 13.28 -0.10 -16.69
C ASN A 552 14.12 -0.49 -15.47
N ASN A 553 14.05 -1.76 -15.10
CA ASN A 553 14.93 -2.33 -14.09
C ASN A 553 16.38 -2.33 -14.62
N PRO A 554 17.36 -1.85 -13.83
CA PRO A 554 18.76 -1.84 -14.22
C PRO A 554 19.33 -3.25 -14.31
N ILE A 555 20.40 -3.43 -15.09
CA ILE A 555 21.14 -4.70 -15.16
C ILE A 555 22.53 -4.48 -14.58
N ILE A 556 22.88 -5.32 -13.59
CA ILE A 556 24.22 -5.37 -13.00
C ILE A 556 24.99 -6.48 -13.71
N SER A 557 26.08 -6.16 -14.41
CA SER A 557 26.81 -7.17 -15.17
C SER A 557 28.29 -6.84 -15.40
N LYS A 558 29.09 -7.87 -15.64
CA LYS A 558 30.48 -7.70 -16.03
C LYS A 558 30.58 -7.24 -17.47
N LEU A 559 31.20 -6.09 -17.71
CA LEU A 559 31.48 -5.63 -19.07
C LEU A 559 32.96 -5.76 -19.38
N ARG A 560 33.28 -6.09 -20.65
CA ARG A 560 34.65 -5.95 -21.15
C ARG A 560 34.95 -4.46 -21.29
N ALA A 561 35.95 -3.98 -20.56
CA ALA A 561 36.40 -2.59 -20.68
C ALA A 561 36.88 -2.32 -22.11
N ARG A 562 36.41 -1.23 -22.73
CA ARG A 562 37.03 -0.65 -23.94
C ARG A 562 37.94 0.50 -23.52
N THR A 563 39.20 0.47 -23.94
CA THR A 563 40.11 1.63 -23.91
C THR A 563 40.27 2.20 -25.32
N ALA A 564 40.73 3.46 -25.42
CA ALA A 564 40.95 4.19 -26.67
C ALA A 564 42.04 3.58 -27.58
N ALA A 565 42.74 2.52 -27.15
CA ALA A 565 43.85 1.90 -27.87
C ALA A 565 43.60 0.43 -28.29
N GLY A 566 42.36 -0.06 -28.24
CA GLY A 566 42.06 -1.47 -28.56
C GLY A 566 42.20 -2.42 -27.36
N TRP A 567 42.05 -3.71 -27.64
CA TRP A 567 41.81 -4.78 -26.67
C TRP A 567 43.00 -5.00 -25.71
N CYS A 568 42.83 -4.68 -24.42
CA CYS A 568 43.77 -5.10 -23.36
C CYS A 568 43.25 -6.30 -22.58
N SER A 569 44.18 -7.17 -22.21
CA SER A 569 44.03 -8.46 -21.54
C SER A 569 44.14 -8.37 -20.00
N SER A 570 43.42 -7.43 -19.37
CA SER A 570 43.34 -7.30 -17.90
C SER A 570 41.96 -7.73 -17.38
N PRO A 571 41.82 -8.21 -16.13
CA PRO A 571 40.55 -8.72 -15.62
C PRO A 571 39.47 -7.63 -15.68
N PRO A 572 38.28 -7.91 -16.28
CA PRO A 572 37.25 -6.90 -16.48
C PRO A 572 36.61 -6.43 -15.16
N ALA A 573 36.22 -5.17 -15.07
CA ALA A 573 35.41 -4.64 -13.97
C ALA A 573 33.91 -4.93 -14.19
N ILE A 574 33.16 -5.17 -13.11
CA ILE A 574 31.70 -5.28 -13.15
C ILE A 574 31.12 -3.86 -13.16
N THR A 575 30.31 -3.53 -14.17
CA THR A 575 29.73 -2.18 -14.34
C THR A 575 28.21 -2.28 -14.39
N THR A 576 27.53 -1.32 -13.79
CA THR A 576 26.08 -1.21 -13.92
C THR A 576 25.78 -0.64 -15.31
N SER A 577 24.91 -1.30 -16.08
CA SER A 577 24.49 -0.81 -17.39
C SER A 577 23.03 -0.37 -17.35
N ILE A 578 22.82 0.92 -17.52
CA ILE A 578 21.49 1.53 -17.66
C ILE A 578 21.27 1.76 -19.17
N ARG A 579 20.31 1.06 -19.80
CA ARG A 579 20.01 1.23 -21.23
C ARG A 579 18.87 2.25 -21.42
N PRO A 580 19.13 3.37 -22.11
CA PRO A 580 18.49 3.55 -23.43
C PRO A 580 19.50 3.72 -24.58
N ARG A 581 20.73 4.17 -24.30
CA ARG A 581 21.90 4.13 -25.19
C ARG A 581 23.16 4.00 -24.32
N ARG A 582 23.91 2.90 -24.51
CA ARG A 582 25.14 2.47 -23.82
C ARG A 582 25.75 3.49 -22.82
N LEU A 583 25.34 3.41 -21.56
CA LEU A 583 26.10 3.95 -20.43
C LEU A 583 26.54 2.77 -19.55
N ALA A 584 27.84 2.70 -19.27
CA ALA A 584 28.47 1.72 -18.38
C ALA A 584 29.06 2.49 -17.21
N MET A 585 28.54 2.27 -16.00
CA MET A 585 28.97 2.98 -14.80
C MET A 585 29.80 2.03 -13.93
N ALA A 586 31.05 2.41 -13.70
CA ALA A 586 31.95 1.74 -12.77
C ALA A 586 31.82 2.41 -11.40
N SER A 587 31.72 1.60 -10.34
CA SER A 587 31.94 2.07 -8.97
C SER A 587 33.44 2.24 -8.78
N GLY A 588 33.95 3.43 -9.09
CA GLY A 588 35.36 3.75 -8.91
C GLY A 588 36.01 4.36 -10.16
N THR A 589 36.91 5.29 -9.90
CA THR A 589 37.85 5.88 -10.86
C THR A 589 38.62 4.77 -11.54
N SER A 590 38.16 4.35 -12.71
CA SER A 590 38.96 3.50 -13.58
C SER A 590 40.10 4.37 -14.14
N MET A 591 41.18 4.49 -13.37
CA MET A 591 42.47 4.94 -13.89
C MET A 591 42.96 3.87 -14.87
N CYS A 592 43.27 4.30 -16.09
CA CYS A 592 44.49 3.85 -16.73
C CYS A 592 45.54 4.92 -16.44
#